data_AF-A0A2M8ANR6-F1
#
_entry.id   AF-A0A2M8ANR6-F1
#
_cell.length_a   1.000
_cell.length_b   1.000
_cell.length_c   1.000
_cell.angle_alpha   90.00
_cell.angle_beta   90.00
_cell.angle_gamma   90.00
#
_symmetry.space_group_name_H-M   'P 1'
#
loop_
_entity.id
_entity.type
_entity.pdbx_description
1 polymer ?
#
loop_
_entity_poly.entity_id
_entity_poly.type
_entity_poly.pdbx_seq_one_letter_code
_entity_poly.pdbx_strand_id
1 'polypeptide(L)'
;MKHKRNVEILWFFIKDKSKKNWLQIIKELTSQFISQRKIPVNYITNLLYRKEITNIEDYLNLNENNTLLSWSYSHAKDEIGLVENKLLFNDLMLKNNISTPKIIFYNSKNSFYYNHEILNIDSKKSFLFFLGNVFKNEETDRIFCKPIDGSMGKNIFILEKNKYKNLSENVVNMIITESFIFQEVVLQHEILKKINDSSLNTLRVVTYKNKENIVEVLSGFIRLGRKGAIVDNAHAGGIVVSFNKYSGKMRPMGLQLIDNGGGIFYHHPDSSIVFEDYQIPYYSEVIDVVSKASRFLKFPLLGWDVAITPNGPTIVEVNHNFHLFLSDRMENGFKRIPSVKKILEQIHQKNI
;
A
#
# COMPACT_ATOMS: atom_id res chain seq x y z
N MET A 1 22.14 5.21 -7.12
CA MET A 1 20.66 5.29 -7.23
C MET A 1 20.05 6.42 -6.39
N LYS A 2 20.25 6.51 -5.06
CA LYS A 2 19.63 7.56 -4.22
C LYS A 2 19.95 9.00 -4.66
N HIS A 3 21.20 9.29 -5.03
CA HIS A 3 21.59 10.63 -5.49
C HIS A 3 20.86 11.06 -6.77
N LYS A 4 20.71 10.15 -7.75
CA LYS A 4 19.98 10.43 -9.00
C LYS A 4 18.51 10.76 -8.72
N ARG A 5 17.87 9.96 -7.85
CA ARG A 5 16.48 10.18 -7.40
C ARG A 5 16.29 11.54 -6.72
N ASN A 6 17.22 11.96 -5.85
CA ASN A 6 17.11 13.26 -5.19
C ASN A 6 17.23 14.43 -6.18
N VAL A 7 18.11 14.29 -7.17
CA VAL A 7 18.25 15.29 -8.26
C VAL A 7 16.96 15.37 -9.08
N GLU A 8 16.34 14.23 -9.42
CA GLU A 8 15.06 14.19 -10.14
C GLU A 8 13.94 14.87 -9.34
N ILE A 9 13.82 14.58 -8.04
CA ILE A 9 12.83 15.24 -7.16
C ILE A 9 13.01 16.76 -7.15
N LEU A 10 14.24 17.25 -7.01
CA LEU A 10 14.53 18.68 -7.03
C LEU A 10 14.18 19.31 -8.39
N TRP A 11 14.48 18.61 -9.48
CA TRP A 11 14.15 19.07 -10.83
C TRP A 11 12.64 19.16 -11.05
N PHE A 12 11.87 18.16 -10.61
CA PHE A 12 10.41 18.20 -10.66
C PHE A 12 9.85 19.34 -9.81
N PHE A 13 10.35 19.51 -8.59
CA PHE A 13 10.00 20.64 -7.73
C PHE A 13 10.23 21.98 -8.44
N ILE A 14 11.41 22.20 -9.02
CA ILE A 14 11.74 23.46 -9.72
C ILE A 14 10.83 23.71 -10.93
N LYS A 15 10.45 22.66 -11.67
CA LYS A 15 9.59 22.78 -12.87
C LYS A 15 8.09 22.82 -12.59
N ASP A 16 7.65 22.48 -11.38
CA ASP A 16 6.24 22.39 -11.07
C ASP A 16 5.50 23.74 -11.20
N LYS A 17 4.50 23.81 -12.08
CA LYS A 17 3.72 25.03 -12.34
C LYS A 17 2.66 25.32 -11.26
N SER A 18 2.36 24.35 -10.40
CA SER A 18 1.39 24.46 -9.31
C SER A 18 1.97 25.04 -8.02
N LYS A 19 3.27 25.40 -8.01
CA LYS A 19 3.95 26.02 -6.85
C LYS A 19 3.27 27.31 -6.38
N LYS A 20 3.24 27.50 -5.07
CA LYS A 20 3.08 28.82 -4.44
C LYS A 20 4.18 29.77 -4.93
N ASN A 21 4.00 31.07 -4.69
CA ASN A 21 5.08 32.02 -4.96
C ASN A 21 6.30 31.74 -4.04
N TRP A 22 7.49 32.15 -4.49
CA TRP A 22 8.73 31.88 -3.77
C TRP A 22 8.80 32.50 -2.37
N LEU A 23 8.21 33.67 -2.15
CA LEU A 23 8.18 34.30 -0.83
C LEU A 23 7.44 33.43 0.19
N GLN A 24 6.28 32.89 -0.21
CA GLN A 24 5.50 31.97 0.62
C GLN A 24 6.25 30.67 0.86
N ILE A 25 6.87 30.09 -0.17
CA ILE A 25 7.68 28.86 -0.05
C ILE A 25 8.83 29.04 0.93
N ILE A 26 9.59 30.14 0.80
CA ILE A 26 10.71 30.46 1.69
C ILE A 26 10.20 30.64 3.11
N LYS A 27 9.13 31.42 3.32
CA LYS A 27 8.53 31.63 4.64
C LYS A 27 8.12 30.31 5.30
N GLU A 28 7.43 29.44 4.58
CA GLU A 28 6.97 28.13 5.07
C GLU A 28 8.15 27.20 5.40
N LEU A 29 9.15 27.10 4.51
CA LEU A 29 10.35 26.32 4.75
C LEU A 29 11.14 26.83 5.97
N THR A 30 11.32 28.13 6.10
CA THR A 30 12.02 28.75 7.25
C THR A 30 11.26 28.50 8.55
N SER A 31 9.93 28.67 8.56
CA SER A 31 9.09 28.39 9.73
C SER A 31 9.18 26.93 10.16
N GLN A 32 9.10 25.99 9.22
CA GLN A 32 9.25 24.57 9.51
C GLN A 32 10.66 24.20 9.97
N PHE A 33 11.71 24.79 9.38
CA PHE A 33 13.08 24.57 9.81
C PHE A 33 13.31 25.06 11.24
N ILE A 34 12.83 26.26 11.59
CA ILE A 34 12.97 26.83 12.93
C ILE A 34 12.23 25.96 13.97
N SER A 35 10.99 25.55 13.68
CA SER A 35 10.19 24.74 14.61
C SER A 35 10.75 23.34 14.82
N GLN A 36 11.26 22.69 13.76
CA GLN A 36 11.70 21.29 13.82
C GLN A 36 13.21 21.12 14.08
N ARG A 37 13.99 22.18 13.90
CA ARG A 37 15.47 22.15 13.86
C ARG A 37 16.02 21.10 12.87
N LYS A 38 15.28 20.85 11.79
CA LYS A 38 15.58 19.86 10.75
C LYS A 38 15.16 20.40 9.39
N ILE A 39 15.85 19.97 8.35
CA ILE A 39 15.47 20.28 6.96
C ILE A 39 14.11 19.63 6.67
N PRO A 40 13.06 20.40 6.33
CA PRO A 40 11.71 19.88 6.12
C PRO A 40 11.57 19.20 4.75
N VAL A 41 12.26 18.07 4.55
CA VAL A 41 12.25 17.36 3.27
C VAL A 41 10.84 16.91 2.83
N ASN A 42 9.97 16.63 3.81
CA ASN A 42 8.56 16.27 3.61
C ASN A 42 7.77 17.38 2.91
N TYR A 43 8.15 18.65 3.07
CA TYR A 43 7.53 19.77 2.39
C TYR A 43 7.58 19.62 0.86
N ILE A 44 8.74 19.20 0.35
CA ILE A 44 8.93 18.93 -1.08
C ILE A 44 8.41 17.56 -1.45
N THR A 45 8.76 16.51 -0.68
CA THR A 45 8.41 15.14 -1.09
C THR A 45 6.91 14.85 -1.09
N ASN A 46 6.14 15.60 -0.30
CA ASN A 46 4.68 15.45 -0.20
C ASN A 46 3.91 16.60 -0.87
N LEU A 47 4.59 17.42 -1.68
CA LEU A 47 3.95 18.44 -2.52
C LEU A 47 3.24 19.55 -1.70
N LEU A 48 3.71 19.85 -0.48
CA LEU A 48 3.09 20.86 0.40
C LEU A 48 3.30 22.31 -0.08
N TYR A 49 4.22 22.49 -1.03
CA TYR A 49 4.54 23.77 -1.67
C TYR A 49 3.52 24.24 -2.71
N ARG A 50 2.50 23.43 -3.02
CA ARG A 50 1.55 23.72 -4.11
C ARG A 50 0.40 24.61 -3.66
N LYS A 51 -0.19 25.36 -4.59
CA LYS A 51 -1.21 26.39 -4.33
C LYS A 51 -2.47 25.87 -3.65
N GLU A 52 -2.85 24.61 -3.90
CA GLU A 52 -4.01 23.99 -3.25
C GLU A 52 -3.81 23.75 -1.74
N ILE A 53 -2.57 23.84 -1.25
CA ILE A 53 -2.24 23.72 0.16
C ILE A 53 -2.26 25.10 0.80
N THR A 54 -3.34 25.43 1.48
CA THR A 54 -3.52 26.75 2.10
C THR A 54 -2.86 26.88 3.47
N ASN A 55 -2.79 25.79 4.24
CA ASN A 55 -2.20 25.78 5.58
C ASN A 55 -1.32 24.54 5.77
N ILE A 56 -0.01 24.75 5.92
CA ILE A 56 0.95 23.65 6.09
C ILE A 56 0.96 23.07 7.51
N GLU A 57 0.43 23.81 8.49
CA GLU A 57 0.38 23.37 9.90
C GLU A 57 -0.71 22.31 10.15
N ASP A 58 -1.62 22.12 9.19
CA ASP A 58 -2.60 21.05 9.20
C ASP A 58 -1.97 19.67 8.90
N TYR A 59 -0.78 19.66 8.31
CA TYR A 59 -0.05 18.46 7.90
C TYR A 59 0.98 18.07 8.95
N LEU A 60 1.29 16.78 8.99
CA LEU A 60 2.32 16.25 9.89
C LEU A 60 3.70 16.72 9.46
N ASN A 61 4.51 17.07 10.44
CA ASN A 61 5.93 17.30 10.23
C ASN A 61 6.76 16.00 10.38
N LEU A 62 8.08 16.05 10.12
CA LEU A 62 8.95 14.87 10.19
C LEU A 62 8.98 14.22 11.57
N ASN A 63 9.04 15.04 12.62
CA ASN A 63 9.08 14.54 13.99
C ASN A 63 7.72 13.93 14.37
N GLU A 64 6.61 14.62 14.10
CA GLU A 64 5.25 14.13 14.38
C GLU A 64 4.96 12.81 13.65
N ASN A 65 5.30 12.71 12.36
CA ASN A 65 5.14 11.48 11.58
C ASN A 65 5.91 10.30 12.21
N ASN A 66 7.19 10.50 12.52
CA ASN A 66 8.03 9.45 13.11
C ASN A 66 7.56 9.08 14.51
N THR A 67 7.14 10.06 15.30
CA THR A 67 6.62 9.88 16.64
C THR A 67 5.32 9.08 16.63
N LEU A 68 4.39 9.38 15.72
CA LEU A 68 3.12 8.62 15.58
C LEU A 68 3.37 7.15 15.19
N LEU A 69 4.23 6.90 14.19
CA LEU A 69 4.55 5.54 13.78
C LEU A 69 5.30 4.78 14.88
N SER A 70 6.29 5.41 15.53
CA SER A 70 7.04 4.79 16.64
C SER A 70 6.14 4.52 17.84
N TRP A 71 5.19 5.41 18.13
CA TRP A 71 4.21 5.21 19.17
C TRP A 71 3.31 4.00 18.85
N SER A 72 2.75 3.92 17.64
CA SER A 72 1.95 2.77 17.21
C SER A 72 2.74 1.46 17.32
N TYR A 73 3.95 1.46 16.79
CA TYR A 73 4.89 0.34 16.84
C TYR A 73 5.18 -0.12 18.28
N SER A 74 5.30 0.81 19.23
CA SER A 74 5.62 0.45 20.62
C SER A 74 4.53 -0.37 21.33
N HIS A 75 3.29 -0.38 20.82
CA HIS A 75 2.17 -1.15 21.38
C HIS A 75 2.09 -2.59 20.86
N ALA A 76 2.83 -2.93 19.81
CA ALA A 76 2.69 -4.21 19.10
C ALA A 76 4.03 -4.78 18.62
N LYS A 77 5.10 -4.57 19.40
CA LYS A 77 6.46 -5.02 19.04
C LYS A 77 6.53 -6.53 18.83
N ASP A 78 5.72 -7.30 19.55
CA ASP A 78 5.63 -8.75 19.47
C ASP A 78 4.85 -9.25 18.24
N GLU A 79 4.10 -8.38 17.56
CA GLU A 79 3.28 -8.73 16.39
C GLU A 79 3.86 -8.27 15.06
N ILE A 80 5.07 -7.68 15.04
CA ILE A 80 5.71 -7.20 13.80
C ILE A 80 5.89 -8.35 12.81
N GLY A 81 6.47 -9.46 13.28
CA GLY A 81 6.67 -10.64 12.45
C GLY A 81 5.35 -11.21 11.91
N LEU A 82 4.27 -11.12 12.70
CA LEU A 82 2.93 -11.55 12.28
C LEU A 82 2.38 -10.71 11.12
N VAL A 83 2.57 -9.39 11.14
CA VAL A 83 2.04 -8.50 10.09
C VAL A 83 2.95 -8.39 8.86
N GLU A 84 4.26 -8.57 9.02
CA GLU A 84 5.22 -8.54 7.90
C GLU A 84 5.27 -9.87 7.14
N ASN A 85 5.12 -10.99 7.86
CA ASN A 85 5.12 -12.31 7.26
C ASN A 85 3.75 -12.60 6.63
N LYS A 86 3.72 -12.65 5.30
CA LYS A 86 2.48 -12.81 4.54
C LYS A 86 1.77 -14.14 4.79
N LEU A 87 2.48 -15.18 5.20
CA LEU A 87 1.88 -16.48 5.52
C LEU A 87 1.16 -16.41 6.88
N LEU A 88 1.83 -15.87 7.91
CA LEU A 88 1.23 -15.70 9.25
C LEU A 88 0.02 -14.76 9.22
N PHE A 89 0.14 -13.65 8.48
CA PHE A 89 -0.97 -12.72 8.30
C PHE A 89 -2.17 -13.39 7.61
N ASN A 90 -1.93 -14.15 6.53
CA ASN A 90 -2.99 -14.85 5.80
C ASN A 90 -3.71 -15.86 6.70
N ASP A 91 -2.97 -16.67 7.45
CA ASP A 91 -3.52 -17.65 8.42
C ASP A 91 -4.38 -16.96 9.49
N LEU A 92 -3.92 -15.83 10.05
CA LEU A 92 -4.71 -15.03 11.00
C LEU A 92 -6.03 -14.55 10.40
N MET A 93 -6.02 -14.04 9.16
CA MET A 93 -7.23 -13.57 8.49
C MET A 93 -8.22 -14.71 8.27
N LEU A 94 -7.76 -15.86 7.73
CA LEU A 94 -8.60 -17.02 7.46
C LEU A 94 -9.23 -17.58 8.73
N LYS A 95 -8.45 -17.74 9.82
CA LYS A 95 -8.95 -18.18 11.14
C LYS A 95 -10.08 -17.30 11.68
N ASN A 96 -10.12 -16.03 11.29
CA ASN A 96 -11.12 -15.06 11.74
C ASN A 96 -12.25 -14.81 10.72
N ASN A 97 -12.38 -15.68 9.71
CA ASN A 97 -13.35 -15.54 8.62
C ASN A 97 -13.24 -14.18 7.93
N ILE A 98 -12.01 -13.80 7.55
CA ILE A 98 -11.71 -12.61 6.76
C ILE A 98 -11.14 -13.06 5.43
N SER A 99 -11.74 -12.60 4.33
CA SER A 99 -11.27 -12.91 2.99
C SER A 99 -9.88 -12.33 2.76
N THR A 100 -8.99 -13.17 2.25
CA THR A 100 -7.63 -12.85 1.80
C THR A 100 -7.30 -13.80 0.64
N PRO A 101 -6.37 -13.46 -0.29
CA PRO A 101 -6.08 -14.32 -1.42
C PRO A 101 -5.65 -15.73 -0.98
N LYS A 102 -6.22 -16.77 -1.60
CA LYS A 102 -5.87 -18.17 -1.32
C LYS A 102 -4.39 -18.40 -1.62
N ILE A 103 -3.62 -18.80 -0.60
CA ILE A 103 -2.27 -19.35 -0.79
C ILE A 103 -2.43 -20.79 -1.31
N ILE A 104 -1.87 -21.05 -2.48
CA ILE A 104 -1.88 -22.36 -3.13
C ILE A 104 -0.74 -23.21 -2.55
N PHE A 105 0.46 -22.65 -2.52
CA PHE A 105 1.64 -23.25 -1.91
C PHE A 105 2.61 -22.15 -1.48
N TYR A 106 3.61 -22.52 -0.70
CA TYR A 106 4.71 -21.62 -0.35
C TYR A 106 6.00 -22.43 -0.25
N ASN A 107 7.13 -21.72 -0.17
CA ASN A 107 8.42 -22.36 0.02
C ASN A 107 9.27 -21.61 1.04
N SER A 108 10.17 -22.37 1.65
CA SER A 108 11.32 -21.86 2.37
C SER A 108 12.56 -22.43 1.71
N LYS A 109 13.19 -21.63 0.84
CA LYS A 109 14.27 -22.10 -0.05
C LYS A 109 13.82 -23.32 -0.86
N ASN A 110 14.59 -24.41 -0.85
CA ASN A 110 14.29 -25.63 -1.58
C ASN A 110 13.20 -26.49 -0.95
N SER A 111 12.63 -26.10 0.21
CA SER A 111 11.52 -26.83 0.84
C SER A 111 10.18 -26.22 0.42
N PHE A 112 9.38 -26.96 -0.34
CA PHE A 112 8.08 -26.55 -0.86
C PHE A 112 6.95 -27.22 -0.09
N TYR A 113 5.94 -26.45 0.29
CA TYR A 113 4.80 -26.89 1.10
C TYR A 113 3.53 -26.82 0.27
N TYR A 114 2.96 -27.98 -0.08
CA TYR A 114 1.78 -28.09 -0.92
C TYR A 114 0.93 -29.29 -0.49
N ASN A 115 -0.39 -29.14 -0.35
CA ASN A 115 -1.32 -30.20 0.06
C ASN A 115 -0.89 -31.01 1.30
N HIS A 116 -0.40 -30.32 2.33
CA HIS A 116 0.13 -30.93 3.57
C HIS A 116 1.39 -31.80 3.39
N GLU A 117 2.01 -31.79 2.20
CA GLU A 117 3.29 -32.45 1.93
C GLU A 117 4.44 -31.44 1.85
N ILE A 118 5.65 -31.92 2.15
CA ILE A 118 6.89 -31.17 2.01
C ILE A 118 7.72 -31.82 0.90
N LEU A 119 8.02 -31.07 -0.15
CA LEU A 119 8.85 -31.52 -1.27
C LEU A 119 10.18 -30.76 -1.26
N ASN A 120 11.29 -31.48 -1.48
CA ASN A 120 12.59 -30.87 -1.69
C ASN A 120 12.82 -30.67 -3.20
N ILE A 121 12.98 -29.42 -3.63
CA ILE A 121 13.15 -29.04 -5.03
C ILE A 121 14.42 -28.20 -5.16
N ASP A 122 15.43 -28.79 -5.78
CA ASP A 122 16.79 -28.28 -5.89
C ASP A 122 17.23 -27.97 -7.33
N SER A 123 16.36 -28.21 -8.32
CA SER A 123 16.66 -28.00 -9.72
C SER A 123 15.48 -27.44 -10.49
N LYS A 124 15.77 -26.79 -11.63
CA LYS A 124 14.72 -26.35 -12.55
C LYS A 124 13.84 -27.47 -13.05
N LYS A 125 14.43 -28.64 -13.35
CA LYS A 125 13.66 -29.79 -13.86
C LYS A 125 12.61 -30.26 -12.83
N SER A 126 13.00 -30.42 -11.57
CA SER A 126 12.07 -30.81 -10.50
C SER A 126 11.03 -29.72 -10.22
N PHE A 127 11.42 -28.44 -10.26
CA PHE A 127 10.48 -27.33 -10.08
C PHE A 127 9.42 -27.25 -11.18
N LEU A 128 9.82 -27.40 -12.46
CA LEU A 128 8.88 -27.41 -13.58
C LEU A 128 7.92 -28.61 -13.52
N PHE A 129 8.41 -29.78 -13.12
CA PHE A 129 7.55 -30.95 -12.91
C PHE A 129 6.51 -30.69 -11.81
N PHE A 130 6.96 -30.16 -10.66
CA PHE A 130 6.09 -29.77 -9.56
C PHE A 130 5.03 -28.75 -9.99
N LEU A 131 5.42 -27.66 -10.66
CA LEU A 131 4.47 -26.67 -11.16
C LEU A 131 3.44 -27.26 -12.13
N GLY A 132 3.83 -28.22 -12.97
CA GLY A 132 2.92 -28.93 -13.86
C GLY A 132 1.80 -29.65 -13.09
N ASN A 133 2.15 -30.28 -11.96
CA ASN A 133 1.17 -30.94 -11.08
C ASN A 133 0.27 -29.92 -10.38
N VAL A 134 0.84 -28.82 -9.87
CA VAL A 134 0.06 -27.74 -9.23
C VAL A 134 -0.98 -27.17 -10.20
N PHE A 135 -0.60 -26.81 -11.44
CA PHE A 135 -1.53 -26.28 -12.44
C PHE A 135 -2.62 -27.28 -12.86
N LYS A 136 -2.35 -28.58 -12.75
CA LYS A 136 -3.35 -29.62 -13.03
C LYS A 136 -4.35 -29.74 -11.87
N ASN A 137 -3.87 -29.70 -10.64
CA ASN A 137 -4.68 -29.94 -9.45
C ASN A 137 -5.52 -28.73 -9.02
N GLU A 138 -5.00 -27.51 -9.16
CA GLU A 138 -5.68 -26.29 -8.71
C GLU A 138 -6.66 -25.72 -9.74
N GLU A 139 -6.73 -26.30 -10.94
CA GLU A 139 -7.58 -25.83 -12.04
C GLU A 139 -7.43 -24.32 -12.37
N THR A 140 -6.25 -23.76 -12.12
CA THR A 140 -5.90 -22.37 -12.44
C THR A 140 -4.96 -22.29 -13.64
N ASP A 141 -5.03 -21.17 -14.37
CA ASP A 141 -4.08 -20.86 -15.45
C ASP A 141 -2.97 -19.91 -14.99
N ARG A 142 -3.12 -19.26 -13.84
CA ARG A 142 -2.21 -18.22 -13.36
C ARG A 142 -2.00 -18.31 -11.85
N ILE A 143 -0.76 -18.16 -11.43
CA ILE A 143 -0.36 -18.12 -10.02
C ILE A 143 0.44 -16.85 -9.78
N PHE A 144 0.03 -16.06 -8.80
CA PHE A 144 0.73 -14.83 -8.41
C PHE A 144 1.78 -15.15 -7.33
N CYS A 145 3.01 -14.69 -7.57
CA CYS A 145 4.16 -15.00 -6.72
C CYS A 145 4.70 -13.73 -6.08
N LYS A 146 4.91 -13.75 -4.76
CA LYS A 146 5.60 -12.66 -4.04
C LYS A 146 6.47 -13.21 -2.91
N PRO A 147 7.60 -12.56 -2.58
CA PRO A 147 8.42 -12.98 -1.45
C PRO A 147 7.64 -12.86 -0.13
N ILE A 148 7.86 -13.81 0.80
CA ILE A 148 7.13 -13.85 2.09
C ILE A 148 7.37 -12.56 2.87
N ASP A 149 8.63 -12.16 3.04
CA ASP A 149 9.03 -10.97 3.81
C ASP A 149 9.40 -9.78 2.91
N GLY A 150 9.01 -9.83 1.62
CA GLY A 150 9.34 -8.79 0.64
C GLY A 150 8.52 -7.51 0.80
N SER A 151 9.05 -6.39 0.28
CA SER A 151 8.39 -5.08 0.25
C SER A 151 8.54 -4.38 -1.11
N MET A 152 7.74 -3.32 -1.31
CA MET A 152 7.79 -2.42 -2.48
C MET A 152 7.51 -3.08 -3.85
N GLY A 153 6.92 -4.27 -3.87
CA GLY A 153 6.62 -4.99 -5.12
C GLY A 153 7.82 -5.61 -5.83
N LYS A 154 8.96 -5.76 -5.14
CA LYS A 154 10.15 -6.41 -5.72
C LYS A 154 9.96 -7.91 -5.82
N ASN A 155 10.54 -8.50 -6.86
CA ASN A 155 10.51 -9.94 -7.15
C ASN A 155 9.08 -10.51 -7.23
N ILE A 156 8.11 -9.69 -7.67
CA ILE A 156 6.74 -10.13 -7.96
C ILE A 156 6.64 -10.54 -9.43
N PHE A 157 6.03 -11.69 -9.68
CA PHE A 157 5.79 -12.19 -11.03
C PHE A 157 4.56 -13.11 -11.05
N ILE A 158 4.09 -13.43 -12.25
CA ILE A 158 2.98 -14.33 -12.47
C ILE A 158 3.49 -15.54 -13.24
N LEU A 159 3.20 -16.73 -12.73
CA LEU A 159 3.43 -17.98 -13.44
C LEU A 159 2.18 -18.30 -14.26
N GLU A 160 2.34 -18.52 -15.56
CA GLU A 160 1.26 -18.87 -16.48
C GLU A 160 1.38 -20.34 -16.93
N LYS A 161 0.27 -21.07 -16.91
CA LYS A 161 0.19 -22.50 -17.28
C LYS A 161 0.69 -22.81 -18.69
N ASN A 162 0.56 -21.87 -19.62
CA ASN A 162 1.04 -22.01 -21.00
C ASN A 162 2.52 -21.62 -21.17
N LYS A 163 3.15 -20.97 -20.18
CA LYS A 163 4.53 -20.45 -20.29
C LYS A 163 5.49 -20.99 -19.23
N TYR A 164 5.02 -21.67 -18.19
CA TYR A 164 5.87 -22.09 -17.07
C TYR A 164 7.07 -22.95 -17.49
N LYS A 165 6.94 -23.74 -18.57
CA LYS A 165 8.06 -24.54 -19.12
C LYS A 165 9.24 -23.69 -19.61
N ASN A 166 9.02 -22.41 -19.92
CA ASN A 166 10.01 -21.49 -20.45
C ASN A 166 10.60 -20.55 -19.38
N LEU A 167 10.37 -20.81 -18.08
CA LEU A 167 10.96 -20.00 -17.01
C LEU A 167 12.48 -19.97 -17.12
N SER A 168 13.08 -18.80 -16.89
CA SER A 168 14.53 -18.65 -16.91
C SER A 168 15.17 -19.33 -15.70
N GLU A 169 16.44 -19.74 -15.83
CA GLU A 169 17.20 -20.32 -14.73
C GLU A 169 17.25 -19.37 -13.53
N ASN A 170 17.43 -18.07 -13.78
CA ASN A 170 17.51 -17.04 -12.75
C ASN A 170 16.24 -16.96 -11.89
N VAL A 171 15.05 -17.03 -12.52
CA VAL A 171 13.78 -16.99 -11.77
C VAL A 171 13.64 -18.23 -10.90
N VAL A 172 13.96 -19.40 -11.43
CA VAL A 172 13.85 -20.65 -10.67
C VAL A 172 14.88 -20.69 -9.54
N ASN A 173 16.12 -20.30 -9.80
CA ASN A 173 17.18 -20.19 -8.79
C ASN A 173 16.77 -19.24 -7.66
N MET A 174 16.21 -18.07 -7.99
CA MET A 174 15.69 -17.13 -6.99
C MET A 174 14.60 -17.80 -6.14
N ILE A 175 13.64 -18.48 -6.76
CA ILE A 175 12.57 -19.18 -6.04
C ILE A 175 13.14 -20.22 -5.06
N ILE A 176 14.05 -21.09 -5.50
CA ILE A 176 14.58 -22.19 -4.67
C ILE A 176 15.59 -21.73 -3.62
N THR A 177 16.15 -20.52 -3.73
CA THR A 177 17.14 -19.99 -2.77
C THR A 177 16.56 -18.99 -1.78
N GLU A 178 15.38 -18.43 -2.08
CA GLU A 178 14.64 -17.51 -1.21
C GLU A 178 13.29 -18.11 -0.79
N SER A 179 12.42 -17.32 -0.14
CA SER A 179 11.11 -17.76 0.34
C SER A 179 9.99 -16.96 -0.32
N PHE A 180 9.04 -17.66 -0.93
CA PHE A 180 7.89 -17.09 -1.63
C PHE A 180 6.58 -17.69 -1.12
N ILE A 181 5.52 -16.89 -1.27
CA ILE A 181 4.15 -17.41 -1.33
C ILE A 181 3.66 -17.39 -2.77
N PHE A 182 2.86 -18.40 -3.10
CA PHE A 182 2.23 -18.59 -4.39
C PHE A 182 0.73 -18.63 -4.15
N GLN A 183 0.04 -17.60 -4.62
CA GLN A 183 -1.38 -17.39 -4.34
C GLN A 183 -2.17 -17.31 -5.64
N GLU A 184 -3.49 -17.42 -5.52
CA GLU A 184 -4.39 -17.12 -6.63
C GLU A 184 -4.21 -15.66 -7.11
N VAL A 185 -4.52 -15.44 -8.40
CA VAL A 185 -4.63 -14.09 -8.94
C VAL A 185 -5.99 -13.54 -8.54
N VAL A 186 -6.01 -12.48 -7.72
CA VAL A 186 -7.24 -11.82 -7.29
C VAL A 186 -7.98 -11.26 -8.51
N LEU A 187 -9.23 -11.68 -8.68
CA LEU A 187 -10.13 -11.13 -9.68
C LEU A 187 -10.70 -9.81 -9.19
N GLN A 188 -10.55 -8.77 -10.00
CA GLN A 188 -11.01 -7.43 -9.67
C GLN A 188 -12.48 -7.22 -10.08
N HIS A 189 -13.20 -6.43 -9.28
CA HIS A 189 -14.54 -5.97 -9.60
C HIS A 189 -14.61 -5.16 -10.91
N GLU A 190 -15.65 -5.40 -11.71
CA GLU A 190 -15.82 -4.83 -13.06
C GLU A 190 -15.77 -3.29 -13.08
N ILE A 191 -16.32 -2.60 -12.07
CA ILE A 191 -16.25 -1.13 -11.97
C ILE A 191 -14.79 -0.64 -11.92
N LEU A 192 -13.93 -1.28 -11.13
CA LEU A 192 -12.52 -0.89 -11.04
C LEU A 192 -11.76 -1.28 -12.30
N LYS A 193 -12.15 -2.39 -12.94
CA LYS A 193 -11.53 -2.88 -14.18
C LYS A 193 -11.72 -1.90 -15.33
N LYS A 194 -12.85 -1.18 -15.36
CA LYS A 194 -13.06 -0.06 -16.30
C LYS A 194 -11.99 1.02 -16.13
N ILE A 195 -11.58 1.33 -14.90
CA ILE A 195 -10.56 2.34 -14.61
C ILE A 195 -9.20 1.85 -15.12
N ASN A 196 -8.79 0.67 -14.70
CA ASN A 196 -7.59 0.01 -15.19
C ASN A 196 -7.72 -1.51 -15.04
N ASP A 197 -7.60 -2.23 -16.15
CA ASP A 197 -7.68 -3.69 -16.23
C ASP A 197 -6.31 -4.38 -16.19
N SER A 198 -5.22 -3.62 -16.33
CA SER A 198 -3.88 -4.20 -16.43
C SER A 198 -3.26 -4.57 -15.08
N SER A 199 -3.70 -3.93 -13.99
CA SER A 199 -3.25 -4.17 -12.63
C SER A 199 -4.43 -4.26 -11.66
N LEU A 200 -4.23 -4.97 -10.54
CA LEU A 200 -5.15 -4.93 -9.42
C LEU A 200 -5.12 -3.55 -8.76
N ASN A 201 -6.23 -2.82 -8.79
CA ASN A 201 -6.43 -1.53 -8.16
C ASN A 201 -6.95 -1.75 -6.75
N THR A 202 -6.13 -1.41 -5.78
CA THR A 202 -6.41 -1.66 -4.38
C THR A 202 -6.62 -0.36 -3.62
N LEU A 203 -7.41 -0.44 -2.56
CA LEU A 203 -7.61 0.64 -1.60
C LEU A 203 -6.53 0.56 -0.53
N ARG A 204 -5.93 1.70 -0.20
CA ARG A 204 -5.28 1.92 1.10
C ARG A 204 -6.31 2.52 2.05
N VAL A 205 -6.65 1.80 3.10
CA VAL A 205 -7.48 2.30 4.21
C VAL A 205 -6.61 2.44 5.45
N VAL A 206 -6.53 3.62 6.04
CA VAL A 206 -5.76 3.84 7.28
C VAL A 206 -6.71 3.90 8.46
N THR A 207 -6.49 3.03 9.45
CA THR A 207 -7.30 2.96 10.66
C THR A 207 -6.53 3.39 11.89
N TYR A 208 -7.25 3.99 12.83
CA TYR A 208 -6.85 4.15 14.22
C TYR A 208 -7.75 3.30 15.12
N LYS A 209 -7.15 2.45 15.94
CA LYS A 209 -7.83 1.69 17.00
C LYS A 209 -7.49 2.27 18.37
N ASN A 210 -8.51 2.69 19.11
CA ASN A 210 -8.35 3.20 20.46
C ASN A 210 -8.20 2.05 21.49
N LYS A 211 -7.98 2.40 22.77
CA LYS A 211 -7.81 1.42 23.86
C LYS A 211 -9.07 0.59 24.16
N GLU A 212 -10.24 1.06 23.73
CA GLU A 212 -11.53 0.38 23.87
C GLU A 212 -11.83 -0.51 22.64
N ASN A 213 -10.87 -0.70 21.73
CA ASN A 213 -11.01 -1.41 20.46
C ASN A 213 -12.04 -0.80 19.49
N ILE A 214 -12.38 0.49 19.68
CA ILE A 214 -13.15 1.27 18.71
C ILE A 214 -12.21 1.68 17.59
N VAL A 215 -12.62 1.39 16.35
CA VAL A 215 -11.85 1.66 15.14
C VAL A 215 -12.42 2.87 14.41
N GLU A 216 -11.55 3.81 14.09
CA GLU A 216 -11.83 4.99 13.27
C GLU A 216 -11.03 4.88 11.96
N VAL A 217 -11.66 5.21 10.83
CA VAL A 217 -10.95 5.38 9.56
C VAL A 217 -10.39 6.80 9.47
N LEU A 218 -9.07 6.92 9.46
CA LEU A 218 -8.39 8.21 9.39
C LEU A 218 -8.31 8.73 7.96
N SER A 219 -7.97 7.85 7.00
CA SER A 219 -7.71 8.20 5.61
C SER A 219 -8.01 7.04 4.68
N GLY A 220 -8.27 7.35 3.42
CA GLY A 220 -8.58 6.36 2.39
C GLY A 220 -8.26 6.87 0.99
N PHE A 221 -7.58 6.03 0.21
CA PHE A 221 -7.33 6.30 -1.21
C PHE A 221 -7.24 5.02 -2.02
N ILE A 222 -7.63 5.08 -3.29
CA ILE A 222 -7.38 4.01 -4.25
C ILE A 222 -6.04 4.23 -4.94
N ARG A 223 -5.30 3.15 -5.17
CA ARG A 223 -4.08 3.12 -5.97
C ARG A 223 -4.44 2.58 -7.35
N LEU A 224 -4.11 3.35 -8.38
CA LEU A 224 -4.41 3.04 -9.77
C LEU A 224 -3.09 2.85 -10.51
N GLY A 225 -2.85 1.64 -11.02
CA GLY A 225 -1.69 1.39 -11.88
C GLY A 225 -1.78 2.15 -13.20
N ARG A 226 -0.73 2.08 -14.01
CA ARG A 226 -0.72 2.55 -15.40
C ARG A 226 -0.73 1.36 -16.35
N LYS A 227 -1.19 1.56 -17.58
CA LYS A 227 -1.31 0.49 -18.58
C LYS A 227 -0.02 -0.33 -18.68
N GLY A 228 -0.14 -1.65 -18.49
CA GLY A 228 0.96 -2.61 -18.62
C GLY A 228 1.74 -2.90 -17.33
N ALA A 229 1.44 -2.20 -16.23
CA ALA A 229 2.01 -2.54 -14.92
C ALA A 229 1.28 -3.73 -14.29
N ILE A 230 2.01 -4.64 -13.64
CA ILE A 230 1.44 -5.77 -12.88
C ILE A 230 0.91 -5.31 -11.51
N VAL A 231 1.50 -4.24 -10.96
CA VAL A 231 1.19 -3.69 -9.63
C VAL A 231 0.67 -2.26 -9.74
N ASP A 232 -0.20 -1.87 -8.84
CA ASP A 232 -0.78 -0.52 -8.72
C ASP A 232 0.05 0.45 -7.84
N ASN A 233 1.29 0.08 -7.53
CA ASN A 233 2.13 0.82 -6.61
C ASN A 233 2.38 2.27 -7.07
N ALA A 234 2.05 3.24 -6.21
CA ALA A 234 2.27 4.67 -6.46
C ALA A 234 3.74 5.01 -6.75
N HIS A 235 4.70 4.27 -6.17
CA HIS A 235 6.12 4.44 -6.45
C HIS A 235 6.54 3.90 -7.83
N ALA A 236 5.73 3.07 -8.47
CA ALA A 236 5.95 2.55 -9.82
C ALA A 236 5.28 3.41 -10.92
N GLY A 237 4.89 4.65 -10.59
CA GLY A 237 4.22 5.57 -11.53
C GLY A 237 2.70 5.55 -11.46
N GLY A 238 2.13 4.78 -10.53
CA GLY A 238 0.68 4.75 -10.27
C GLY A 238 0.13 6.10 -9.78
N ILE A 239 -1.16 6.29 -9.96
CA ILE A 239 -1.93 7.46 -9.51
C ILE A 239 -2.66 7.07 -8.23
N VAL A 240 -2.62 7.91 -7.20
CA VAL A 240 -3.47 7.74 -6.02
C VAL A 240 -4.61 8.73 -6.04
N VAL A 241 -5.82 8.25 -5.74
CA VAL A 241 -7.02 9.07 -5.70
C VAL A 241 -7.68 8.89 -4.35
N SER A 242 -7.75 9.96 -3.56
CA SER A 242 -8.46 9.92 -2.27
C SER A 242 -9.96 9.71 -2.48
N PHE A 243 -10.62 9.10 -1.51
CA PHE A 243 -12.09 9.03 -1.46
C PHE A 243 -12.61 9.63 -0.16
N ASN A 244 -13.85 10.07 -0.16
CA ASN A 244 -14.52 10.51 1.06
C ASN A 244 -14.67 9.32 2.00
N LYS A 245 -14.04 9.38 3.18
CA LYS A 245 -14.01 8.25 4.13
C LYS A 245 -15.34 7.90 4.81
N TYR A 246 -16.40 8.68 4.58
CA TYR A 246 -17.74 8.43 5.09
C TYR A 246 -18.66 7.82 4.03
N SER A 247 -18.48 8.18 2.76
CA SER A 247 -19.35 7.73 1.66
C SER A 247 -18.67 6.76 0.68
N GLY A 248 -17.34 6.73 0.62
CA GLY A 248 -16.59 5.96 -0.37
C GLY A 248 -16.60 6.59 -1.77
N LYS A 249 -17.15 7.80 -1.94
CA LYS A 249 -17.12 8.50 -3.22
C LYS A 249 -15.70 9.00 -3.51
N MET A 250 -15.17 8.69 -4.68
CA MET A 250 -13.85 9.16 -5.10
C MET A 250 -13.83 10.69 -5.21
N ARG A 251 -12.74 11.32 -4.79
CA ARG A 251 -12.54 12.76 -4.95
C ARG A 251 -12.03 13.05 -6.36
N PRO A 252 -12.23 14.28 -6.89
CA PRO A 252 -11.89 14.62 -8.27
C PRO A 252 -10.39 14.54 -8.59
N MET A 253 -9.53 14.79 -7.60
CA MET A 253 -8.09 14.92 -7.82
C MET A 253 -7.33 13.63 -7.50
N GLY A 254 -6.64 13.10 -8.50
CA GLY A 254 -5.59 12.10 -8.40
C GLY A 254 -4.20 12.72 -8.40
N LEU A 255 -3.26 12.07 -7.70
CA LEU A 255 -1.89 12.54 -7.53
C LEU A 255 -0.89 11.43 -7.87
N GLN A 256 0.18 11.78 -8.56
CA GLN A 256 1.41 10.99 -8.58
C GLN A 256 2.37 11.50 -7.52
N LEU A 257 3.21 10.61 -7.01
CA LEU A 257 4.30 10.98 -6.11
C LEU A 257 5.36 11.82 -6.85
N ILE A 258 6.10 12.66 -6.11
CA ILE A 258 7.09 13.57 -6.72
C ILE A 258 8.24 12.81 -7.42
N ASP A 259 8.57 11.60 -6.95
CA ASP A 259 9.57 10.73 -7.59
C ASP A 259 9.10 10.20 -8.95
N ASN A 260 7.81 10.35 -9.27
CA ASN A 260 7.19 10.05 -10.55
C ASN A 260 6.69 11.32 -11.27
N GLY A 261 7.21 12.50 -10.90
CA GLY A 261 6.90 13.78 -11.54
C GLY A 261 5.78 14.58 -10.87
N GLY A 262 5.10 14.04 -9.86
CA GLY A 262 4.11 14.77 -9.08
C GLY A 262 2.82 15.13 -9.85
N GLY A 263 2.51 14.48 -10.96
CA GLY A 263 1.36 14.86 -11.80
C GLY A 263 0.04 14.98 -11.02
N ILE A 264 -0.81 15.92 -11.45
CA ILE A 264 -2.20 16.08 -10.99
C ILE A 264 -3.10 15.58 -12.11
N PHE A 265 -4.08 14.75 -11.77
CA PHE A 265 -4.98 14.11 -12.71
C PHE A 265 -6.41 14.28 -12.23
N TYR A 266 -7.34 14.58 -13.15
CA TYR A 266 -8.79 14.58 -12.86
C TYR A 266 -9.52 13.40 -13.50
N HIS A 267 -8.81 12.69 -14.37
CA HIS A 267 -9.24 11.45 -14.99
C HIS A 267 -8.06 10.50 -15.09
N HIS A 268 -8.35 9.20 -15.21
CA HIS A 268 -7.33 8.21 -15.47
C HIS A 268 -6.78 8.43 -16.90
N PRO A 269 -5.48 8.68 -17.07
CA PRO A 269 -4.90 9.05 -18.36
C PRO A 269 -4.93 7.95 -19.44
N ASP A 270 -5.09 6.68 -19.07
CA ASP A 270 -5.17 5.58 -20.06
C ASP A 270 -6.61 5.21 -20.45
N SER A 271 -7.59 5.44 -19.56
CA SER A 271 -9.00 5.06 -19.78
C SER A 271 -9.94 6.27 -19.86
N SER A 272 -9.41 7.48 -19.66
CA SER A 272 -10.13 8.76 -19.63
C SER A 272 -11.26 8.85 -18.60
N ILE A 273 -11.34 7.90 -17.66
CA ILE A 273 -12.36 7.88 -16.62
C ILE A 273 -12.15 9.03 -15.64
N VAL A 274 -13.18 9.86 -15.48
CA VAL A 274 -13.22 10.95 -14.51
C VAL A 274 -13.40 10.38 -13.09
N PHE A 275 -12.53 10.79 -12.17
CA PHE A 275 -12.49 10.18 -10.83
C PHE A 275 -13.71 10.50 -9.98
N GLU A 276 -14.20 11.75 -10.01
CA GLU A 276 -15.34 12.18 -9.20
C GLU A 276 -16.66 11.49 -9.57
N ASP A 277 -16.73 10.82 -10.72
CA ASP A 277 -17.92 10.07 -11.11
C ASP A 277 -18.02 8.71 -10.41
N TYR A 278 -16.95 8.23 -9.78
CA TYR A 278 -16.87 6.86 -9.29
C TYR A 278 -17.17 6.72 -7.79
N GLN A 279 -17.92 5.68 -7.50
CA GLN A 279 -18.18 5.17 -6.15
C GLN A 279 -17.34 3.91 -5.95
N ILE A 280 -16.65 3.79 -4.81
CA ILE A 280 -15.96 2.55 -4.45
C ILE A 280 -17.01 1.44 -4.23
N PRO A 281 -16.94 0.30 -4.95
CA PRO A 281 -17.88 -0.79 -4.77
C PRO A 281 -17.68 -1.47 -3.41
N TYR A 282 -18.77 -1.96 -2.80
CA TYR A 282 -18.78 -2.62 -1.49
C TYR A 282 -18.10 -1.79 -0.39
N TYR A 283 -18.23 -0.46 -0.43
CA TYR A 283 -17.47 0.42 0.46
C TYR A 283 -17.78 0.18 1.94
N SER A 284 -19.06 0.01 2.31
CA SER A 284 -19.46 -0.33 3.68
C SER A 284 -18.74 -1.59 4.17
N GLU A 285 -18.72 -2.63 3.34
CA GLU A 285 -18.14 -3.93 3.63
C GLU A 285 -16.61 -3.85 3.73
N VAL A 286 -15.97 -2.97 2.93
CA VAL A 286 -14.54 -2.65 3.06
C VAL A 286 -14.26 -2.10 4.46
N ILE A 287 -15.05 -1.14 4.94
CA ILE A 287 -14.84 -0.54 6.25
C ILE A 287 -15.11 -1.53 7.37
N ASP A 288 -16.15 -2.36 7.23
CA ASP A 288 -16.49 -3.40 8.20
C ASP A 288 -15.39 -4.45 8.32
N VAL A 289 -14.91 -4.97 7.18
CA VAL A 289 -13.87 -6.02 7.19
C VAL A 289 -12.55 -5.50 7.74
N VAL A 290 -12.15 -4.28 7.37
CA VAL A 290 -10.93 -3.64 7.88
C VAL A 290 -11.05 -3.34 9.38
N SER A 291 -12.21 -2.84 9.82
CA SER A 291 -12.46 -2.58 11.25
C SER A 291 -12.45 -3.86 12.07
N LYS A 292 -13.05 -4.93 11.55
CA LYS A 292 -13.01 -6.26 12.16
C LYS A 292 -11.57 -6.77 12.23
N ALA A 293 -10.80 -6.71 11.13
CA ALA A 293 -9.41 -7.15 11.07
C ALA A 293 -8.52 -6.41 12.08
N SER A 294 -8.68 -5.09 12.20
CA SER A 294 -7.91 -4.25 13.13
C SER A 294 -8.08 -4.64 14.60
N ARG A 295 -9.24 -5.19 14.98
CA ARG A 295 -9.46 -5.64 16.37
C ARG A 295 -8.57 -6.82 16.76
N PHE A 296 -8.12 -7.63 15.81
CA PHE A 296 -7.25 -8.80 16.07
C PHE A 296 -5.77 -8.48 16.20
N LEU A 297 -5.35 -7.25 15.92
CA LEU A 297 -3.95 -6.81 15.99
C LEU A 297 -3.78 -5.74 17.07
N LYS A 298 -2.71 -5.76 17.85
CA LYS A 298 -2.42 -4.77 18.91
C LYS A 298 -2.07 -3.38 18.38
N PHE A 299 -1.72 -3.26 17.10
CA PHE A 299 -1.32 -1.98 16.49
C PHE A 299 -2.45 -0.93 16.56
N PRO A 300 -2.18 0.26 17.13
CA PRO A 300 -3.12 1.37 17.11
C PRO A 300 -3.31 1.95 15.70
N LEU A 301 -2.26 2.03 14.89
CA LEU A 301 -2.31 2.56 13.53
C LEU A 301 -1.88 1.49 12.52
N LEU A 302 -2.71 1.25 11.52
CA LEU A 302 -2.46 0.31 10.44
C LEU A 302 -2.96 0.87 9.11
N GLY A 303 -2.23 0.59 8.04
CA GLY A 303 -2.67 0.79 6.66
C GLY A 303 -3.02 -0.54 6.02
N TRP A 304 -4.24 -0.68 5.53
CA TRP A 304 -4.78 -1.90 4.96
C TRP A 304 -4.84 -1.78 3.45
N ASP A 305 -4.33 -2.78 2.76
CA ASP A 305 -4.47 -2.89 1.30
C ASP A 305 -5.60 -3.85 1.01
N VAL A 306 -6.68 -3.30 0.44
CA VAL A 306 -7.92 -4.04 0.18
C VAL A 306 -8.15 -4.08 -1.32
N ALA A 307 -8.28 -5.29 -1.87
CA ALA A 307 -8.80 -5.47 -3.22
C ALA A 307 -10.31 -5.67 -3.16
N ILE A 308 -11.01 -5.23 -4.21
CA ILE A 308 -12.45 -5.45 -4.33
C ILE A 308 -12.67 -6.44 -5.47
N THR A 309 -13.23 -7.60 -5.12
CA THR A 309 -13.56 -8.68 -6.04
C THR A 309 -15.03 -8.58 -6.47
N PRO A 310 -15.48 -9.35 -7.48
CA PRO A 310 -16.91 -9.47 -7.80
C PRO A 310 -17.78 -9.85 -6.59
N ASN A 311 -17.21 -10.60 -5.63
CA ASN A 311 -17.91 -11.15 -4.48
C ASN A 311 -17.71 -10.35 -3.18
N GLY A 312 -17.06 -9.19 -3.24
CA GLY A 312 -16.79 -8.34 -2.08
C GLY A 312 -15.31 -8.09 -1.80
N PRO A 313 -14.99 -7.42 -0.68
CA PRO A 313 -13.62 -7.03 -0.35
C PRO A 313 -12.77 -8.19 0.13
N THR A 314 -11.48 -8.16 -0.21
CA THR A 314 -10.47 -9.10 0.26
C THR A 314 -9.22 -8.33 0.72
N ILE A 315 -8.70 -8.66 1.91
CA ILE A 315 -7.52 -8.00 2.46
C ILE A 315 -6.26 -8.66 1.88
N VAL A 316 -5.49 -7.88 1.12
CA VAL A 316 -4.29 -8.34 0.41
C VAL A 316 -3.06 -8.30 1.32
N GLU A 317 -2.93 -7.24 2.11
CA GLU A 317 -1.86 -7.06 3.08
C GLU A 317 -2.24 -6.00 4.12
N VAL A 318 -1.49 -5.99 5.22
CA VAL A 318 -1.52 -4.95 6.23
C VAL A 318 -0.12 -4.35 6.36
N ASN A 319 -0.06 -3.06 6.62
CA ASN A 319 1.18 -2.30 6.71
C ASN A 319 1.19 -1.53 8.04
N HIS A 320 2.15 -1.81 8.91
CA HIS A 320 2.41 -0.98 10.11
C HIS A 320 3.22 0.28 9.76
N ASN A 321 3.97 0.25 8.65
CA ASN A 321 4.62 1.40 8.04
C ASN A 321 4.00 1.70 6.66
N PHE A 322 2.89 2.43 6.65
CA PHE A 322 2.00 2.58 5.49
C PHE A 322 2.17 3.89 4.73
N HIS A 323 3.35 4.53 4.80
CA HIS A 323 3.61 5.83 4.19
C HIS A 323 2.62 6.92 4.67
N LEU A 324 2.62 7.15 5.99
CA LEU A 324 1.70 8.04 6.71
C LEU A 324 1.59 9.43 6.08
N PHE A 325 2.68 10.00 5.58
CA PHE A 325 2.68 11.26 4.83
C PHE A 325 1.79 11.31 3.58
N LEU A 326 1.68 10.21 2.83
CA LEU A 326 0.77 10.20 1.69
C LEU A 326 -0.68 10.19 2.18
N SER A 327 -0.95 9.43 3.24
CA SER A 327 -2.27 9.36 3.86
C SER A 327 -2.69 10.72 4.42
N ASP A 328 -1.74 11.44 5.03
CA ASP A 328 -1.84 12.83 5.49
C ASP A 328 -2.15 13.79 4.35
N ARG A 329 -1.43 13.67 3.24
CA ARG A 329 -1.70 14.45 2.02
C ARG A 329 -3.08 14.17 1.44
N MET A 330 -3.50 12.90 1.38
CA MET A 330 -4.79 12.47 0.84
C MET A 330 -5.97 12.92 1.70
N GLU A 331 -5.78 13.15 2.99
CA GLU A 331 -6.83 13.64 3.89
C GLU A 331 -6.79 15.15 4.12
N ASN A 332 -5.92 15.86 3.38
CA ASN A 332 -5.72 17.30 3.49
C ASN A 332 -5.35 17.76 4.91
N GLY A 333 -4.49 16.99 5.58
CA GLY A 333 -3.94 17.33 6.89
C GLY A 333 -4.53 16.51 8.04
N PHE A 334 -3.75 15.57 8.56
CA PHE A 334 -4.09 14.70 9.69
C PHE A 334 -4.25 15.46 10.99
N LYS A 335 -3.57 16.60 11.17
CA LYS A 335 -3.76 17.45 12.36
C LYS A 335 -5.14 18.11 12.37
N ARG A 336 -5.95 17.98 11.32
CA ARG A 336 -7.36 18.37 11.35
C ARG A 336 -8.25 17.32 12.00
N ILE A 337 -7.80 16.06 12.06
CA ILE A 337 -8.55 14.96 12.64
C ILE A 337 -8.44 15.02 14.18
N PRO A 338 -9.57 15.11 14.92
CA PRO A 338 -9.54 15.26 16.38
C PRO A 338 -8.79 14.15 17.12
N SER A 339 -8.96 12.90 16.69
CA SER A 339 -8.27 11.76 17.29
C SER A 339 -6.76 11.84 17.10
N VAL A 340 -6.27 12.22 15.92
CA VAL A 340 -4.84 12.40 15.66
C VAL A 340 -4.24 13.51 16.52
N LYS A 341 -4.92 14.66 16.64
CA LYS A 341 -4.51 15.74 17.57
C LYS A 341 -4.35 15.23 18.99
N LYS A 342 -5.37 14.54 19.50
CA LYS A 342 -5.38 13.96 20.85
C LYS A 342 -4.24 12.96 21.05
N ILE A 343 -3.92 12.13 20.06
CA ILE A 343 -2.78 11.20 20.12
C ILE A 343 -1.47 11.97 20.20
N LEU A 344 -1.26 12.99 19.36
CA LEU A 344 -0.04 13.80 19.37
C LEU A 344 0.18 14.49 20.72
N GLU A 345 -0.88 15.06 21.30
CA GLU A 345 -0.85 15.67 22.64
C GLU A 345 -0.48 14.66 23.72
N GLN A 346 -1.08 13.47 23.70
CA GLN A 346 -0.77 12.38 24.65
C GLN A 346 0.68 11.92 24.55
N ILE A 347 1.24 11.85 23.34
CA ILE A 347 2.63 11.44 23.15
C ILE A 347 3.58 12.52 23.69
N HIS A 348 3.28 13.80 23.43
CA HIS A 348 4.09 14.90 23.96
C HIS A 348 4.10 14.95 25.49
N GLN A 349 2.96 14.76 26.16
CA GLN A 349 2.86 14.75 27.62
C GLN A 349 3.66 13.62 28.29
N LYS A 350 3.93 12.52 27.59
CA LYS A 350 4.74 11.40 28.12
C LYS A 350 6.24 11.57 27.94
N ASN A 351 6.66 12.52 27.09
CA ASN A 351 8.06 12.78 26.78
C ASN A 351 8.61 14.04 27.48
N ILE A 352 7.77 14.71 28.28
CA ILE A 352 8.10 15.76 29.25
C ILE A 352 8.04 15.09 30.62
#